data_AF-A0A3D5RP74-F1
#
_entry.id   AF-A0A3D5RP74-F1
#
_cell.length_a   1.000
_cell.length_b   1.000
_cell.length_c   1.000
_cell.angle_alpha   90.00
_cell.angle_beta   90.00
_cell.angle_gamma   90.00
#
_symmetry.space_group_name_H-M   'P 1'
#
loop_
_entity.id
_entity.type
_entity.pdbx_description
1 polymer ?
#
loop_
_entity_poly.entity_id
_entity_poly.type
_entity_poly.pdbx_seq_one_letter_code
_entity_poly.pdbx_strand_id
1 'polypeptide(L)'
;MQQPTTSSDGIKTLRPTPSETPGLAKRLADFATLTESLNYAAKGETGLNFYSARGELDAILTYRDLSEQAQSHGRRLVAAGIRPGGR
;
A
#
# COMPACT_ATOMS: atom_id res chain seq x y z
N MET A 1 -28.50 -8.55 27.28
CA MET A 1 -28.18 -7.76 26.06
C MET A 1 -26.79 -7.16 26.29
N GLN A 2 -25.73 -7.78 25.77
CA GLN A 2 -24.37 -7.25 25.91
C GLN A 2 -24.12 -6.26 24.77
N GLN A 3 -23.82 -5.01 25.12
CA GLN A 3 -23.36 -4.01 24.15
C GLN A 3 -21.95 -4.39 23.69
N PRO A 4 -21.61 -4.25 22.39
CA PRO A 4 -20.23 -4.37 21.96
C PRO A 4 -19.45 -3.16 22.47
N THR A 5 -18.44 -3.42 23.29
CA THR A 5 -17.42 -2.44 23.69
C THR A 5 -16.70 -1.97 22.44
N THR A 6 -17.05 -0.78 21.94
CA THR A 6 -16.22 -0.10 20.95
C THR A 6 -15.00 0.42 21.71
N SER A 7 -13.92 -0.34 21.67
CA SER A 7 -12.62 0.09 22.16
C SER A 7 -12.25 1.38 21.41
N SER A 8 -12.23 2.48 22.17
CA SER A 8 -11.79 3.80 21.74
C SER A 8 -10.30 3.72 21.42
N ASP A 9 -9.96 3.27 20.20
CA ASP A 9 -8.61 3.38 19.67
C ASP A 9 -8.32 4.88 19.48
N GLY A 10 -7.27 5.37 20.14
CA GLY A 10 -6.96 6.79 20.22
C GLY A 10 -6.94 7.43 18.84
N ILE A 11 -7.49 8.65 18.72
CA ILE A 11 -7.63 9.37 17.44
C ILE A 11 -6.26 9.49 16.76
N LYS A 12 -5.92 8.52 15.92
CA LYS A 12 -4.78 8.59 15.04
C LYS A 12 -5.24 9.45 13.88
N THR A 13 -4.90 10.73 13.93
CA THR A 13 -5.18 11.65 12.81
C THR A 13 -4.37 11.19 11.60
N LEU A 14 -5.01 10.41 10.73
CA LEU A 14 -4.42 9.99 9.48
C LEU A 14 -4.28 11.21 8.56
N ARG A 15 -3.13 11.33 7.91
CA ARG A 15 -2.91 12.31 6.84
C ARG A 15 -2.76 11.56 5.53
N PRO A 16 -3.37 12.06 4.44
CA PRO A 16 -3.21 11.42 3.14
C PRO A 16 -1.76 11.48 2.70
N THR A 17 -1.32 10.47 1.95
CA THR A 17 -0.02 10.51 1.29
C THR A 17 0.06 11.69 0.32
N PRO A 18 1.23 12.31 0.14
CA PRO A 18 1.39 13.37 -0.84
C PRO A 18 1.11 12.85 -2.26
N SER A 19 0.72 13.76 -3.16
CA SER A 19 0.48 13.45 -4.58
C SER A 19 1.77 13.36 -5.40
N GLU A 20 2.85 13.96 -4.90
CA GLU A 20 4.16 14.01 -5.56
C GLU A 20 5.26 13.79 -4.53
N THR A 21 6.44 13.34 -4.98
CA THR A 21 7.63 13.27 -4.12
C THR A 21 8.73 14.14 -4.69
N PRO A 22 9.11 15.24 -4.02
CA PRO A 22 10.23 16.07 -4.43
C PRO A 22 11.49 15.23 -4.64
N GLY A 23 12.16 15.43 -5.78
CA GLY A 23 13.37 14.69 -6.12
C GLY A 23 13.15 13.33 -6.78
N LEU A 24 11.90 12.86 -6.95
CA LEU A 24 11.58 11.68 -7.75
C LEU A 24 10.87 12.10 -9.05
N ALA A 25 11.51 11.84 -10.19
CA ALA A 25 10.96 12.22 -11.49
C ALA A 25 9.64 11.47 -11.80
N LYS A 26 8.66 12.18 -12.36
CA LYS A 26 7.44 11.54 -12.84
C LYS A 26 7.75 10.74 -14.11
N ARG A 27 7.52 9.43 -14.06
CA ARG A 27 7.68 8.49 -15.18
C ARG A 27 6.32 8.04 -15.69
N LEU A 28 6.08 8.13 -16.99
CA LEU A 28 4.79 7.79 -17.63
C LEU A 28 4.75 6.32 -18.07
N ALA A 29 4.71 5.41 -17.10
CA ALA A 29 4.55 3.97 -17.31
C ALA A 29 5.56 3.32 -18.29
N ASP A 30 6.76 3.90 -18.41
CA ASP A 30 7.86 3.45 -19.27
C ASP A 30 8.69 2.31 -18.64
N PHE A 31 8.03 1.40 -17.92
CA PHE A 31 8.65 0.29 -17.19
C PHE A 31 8.48 -1.03 -17.94
N ALA A 32 9.44 -1.93 -17.83
CA ALA A 32 9.36 -3.25 -18.47
C ALA A 32 8.39 -4.19 -17.74
N THR A 33 8.19 -3.99 -16.43
CA THR A 33 7.30 -4.84 -15.60
C THR A 33 6.53 -4.04 -14.57
N LEU A 34 5.41 -4.59 -14.09
CA LEU A 34 4.66 -4.04 -12.97
C LEU A 34 5.51 -3.94 -11.70
N THR A 35 6.32 -4.97 -11.40
CA THR A 35 7.22 -4.97 -10.25
C THR A 35 8.24 -3.84 -10.32
N GLU A 36 8.80 -3.56 -11.50
CA GLU A 36 9.70 -2.42 -11.70
C GLU A 36 9.01 -1.09 -11.43
N SER A 37 7.78 -0.91 -11.94
CA SER A 37 7.01 0.31 -11.70
C SER A 37 6.72 0.54 -10.21
N LEU A 38 6.37 -0.53 -9.48
CA LEU A 38 6.13 -0.46 -8.03
C LEU A 38 7.43 -0.15 -7.27
N ASN A 39 8.54 -0.80 -7.64
CA ASN A 39 9.84 -0.55 -7.01
C ASN A 39 10.34 0.88 -7.27
N TYR A 40 10.00 1.48 -8.40
CA TYR A 40 10.28 2.89 -8.66
C TYR A 40 9.43 3.80 -7.77
N ALA A 41 8.11 3.56 -7.72
CA ALA A 41 7.19 4.34 -6.90
C ALA A 41 7.51 4.26 -5.40
N ALA A 42 8.00 3.11 -4.92
CA ALA A 42 8.42 2.86 -3.54
C ALA A 42 9.60 3.73 -3.07
N LYS A 43 10.34 4.35 -4.01
CA LYS A 43 11.39 5.33 -3.68
C LYS A 43 10.81 6.65 -3.16
N GLY A 44 9.53 6.92 -3.45
CA GLY A 44 8.84 8.13 -3.02
C GLY A 44 8.09 7.98 -1.70
N GLU A 45 7.24 8.96 -1.43
CA GLU A 45 6.31 9.04 -0.28
C GLU A 45 4.85 8.90 -0.71
N THR A 46 4.59 8.81 -2.01
CA THR A 46 3.24 8.64 -2.57
C THR A 46 2.66 7.25 -2.25
N GLY A 47 1.35 7.11 -2.38
CA GLY A 47 0.67 5.85 -2.09
C GLY A 47 -0.83 5.92 -2.32
N LEU A 48 -1.53 4.99 -1.66
CA LEU A 48 -2.97 4.83 -1.70
C LEU A 48 -3.59 5.36 -0.40
N ASN A 49 -4.72 6.05 -0.54
CA ASN A 49 -5.51 6.58 0.57
C ASN A 49 -6.91 5.99 0.46
N PHE A 50 -7.36 5.27 1.49
CA PHE A 50 -8.65 4.60 1.53
C PHE A 50 -9.62 5.42 2.36
N TYR A 51 -10.72 5.85 1.73
CA TYR A 51 -11.72 6.69 2.36
C TYR A 51 -13.01 5.91 2.60
N SER A 52 -13.67 6.19 3.72
CA SER A 52 -15.00 5.66 4.03
C SER A 52 -16.05 6.27 3.11
N ALA A 53 -17.27 5.71 3.13
CA ALA A 53 -18.42 6.28 2.43
C ALA A 53 -18.79 7.71 2.89
N ARG A 54 -18.25 8.15 4.04
CA ARG A 54 -18.43 9.50 4.60
C ARG A 54 -17.32 10.47 4.18
N GLY A 55 -16.33 10.01 3.41
CA GLY A 55 -15.17 10.80 3.01
C GLY A 55 -14.10 10.93 4.09
N GLU A 56 -14.15 10.11 5.13
CA GLU A 56 -13.13 10.09 6.20
C GLU A 56 -11.98 9.17 5.78
N LEU A 57 -10.74 9.54 6.09
CA LEU A 57 -9.56 8.73 5.76
C LEU A 57 -9.45 7.56 6.76
N ASP A 58 -9.71 6.34 6.29
CA ASP A 58 -9.71 5.12 7.12
C ASP A 58 -8.33 4.46 7.17
N ALA A 59 -7.59 4.50 6.05
CA ALA A 59 -6.26 3.88 5.97
C ALA A 59 -5.38 4.54 4.90
N ILE A 60 -4.07 4.43 5.11
CA ILE A 60 -3.04 4.82 4.14
C ILE A 60 -2.14 3.63 3.85
N LEU A 61 -1.66 3.52 2.61
CA LEU A 61 -0.68 2.52 2.19
C LEU A 61 0.32 3.16 1.25
N THR A 62 1.52 3.44 1.75
CA THR A 62 2.59 3.99 0.89
C THR A 62 3.05 2.95 -0.12
N TYR A 63 3.56 3.37 -1.29
CA TYR A 63 4.12 2.41 -2.25
C TYR A 63 5.33 1.66 -1.68
N ARG A 64 6.03 2.25 -0.71
CA ARG A 64 7.10 1.60 0.06
C ARG A 64 6.57 0.41 0.85
N ASP A 65 5.56 0.66 1.69
CA ASP A 65 4.94 -0.40 2.51
C ASP A 65 4.30 -1.48 1.63
N LEU A 66 3.65 -1.08 0.52
CA LEU A 66 3.08 -2.01 -0.45
C LEU A 66 4.16 -2.90 -1.08
N SER A 67 5.31 -2.35 -1.48
CA SER A 67 6.40 -3.15 -2.06
C SER A 67 6.97 -4.14 -1.04
N GLU A 68 7.19 -3.72 0.19
CA GLU A 68 7.69 -4.58 1.27
C GLU A 68 6.72 -5.72 1.60
N GLN A 69 5.44 -5.40 1.74
CA GLN A 69 4.39 -6.39 1.97
C GLN A 69 4.26 -7.36 0.79
N ALA A 70 4.24 -6.86 -0.44
CA ALA A 70 4.17 -7.69 -1.65
C ALA A 70 5.33 -8.67 -1.75
N GLN A 71 6.56 -8.24 -1.44
CA GLN A 71 7.72 -9.13 -1.41
C GLN A 71 7.61 -10.19 -0.30
N SER A 72 7.14 -9.80 0.89
CA SER A 72 6.90 -10.72 2.01
C SER A 72 5.87 -11.79 1.63
N HIS A 73 4.74 -11.38 1.06
CA HIS A 73 3.71 -12.29 0.57
C HIS A 73 4.23 -13.19 -0.56
N GLY A 74 4.98 -12.63 -1.52
CA GLY A 74 5.60 -13.39 -2.60
C GLY A 74 6.48 -14.54 -2.10
N ARG A 75 7.34 -14.28 -1.09
CA ARG A 75 8.17 -15.33 -0.46
C ARG A 75 7.32 -16.42 0.18
N ARG A 76 6.22 -16.06 0.83
CA ARG A 76 5.28 -17.03 1.45
C ARG A 76 4.56 -17.87 0.40
N LEU A 77 4.19 -17.30 -0.74
CA LEU A 77 3.58 -18.05 -1.84
C LEU A 77 4.54 -19.09 -2.43
N VAL A 78 5.81 -18.71 -2.63
CA VAL A 78 6.85 -19.65 -3.08
C VAL A 78 7.07 -20.75 -2.04
N ALA A 79 7.14 -20.41 -0.75
CA ALA A 79 7.25 -21.39 0.32
C ALA A 79 6.05 -22.35 0.41
N ALA A 80 4.86 -21.90 0.00
CA ALA A 80 3.66 -22.73 -0.12
C ALA A 80 3.65 -23.62 -1.37
N GLY A 81 4.70 -23.59 -2.20
CA GLY A 81 4.83 -24.43 -3.40
C GLY A 81 4.13 -23.89 -4.64
N ILE A 82 3.67 -22.63 -4.63
CA ILE A 82 3.04 -22.01 -5.80
C ILE A 82 4.10 -21.81 -6.89
N ARG A 83 3.79 -22.27 -8.10
CA ARG A 83 4.66 -22.19 -9.27
C ARG A 83 4.27 -21.00 -10.14
N PRO A 84 5.20 -20.45 -10.95
CA PRO A 84 4.86 -19.47 -11.97
C PRO A 84 3.69 -19.95 -12.85
N GLY A 85 2.71 -19.08 -13.06
CA GLY A 85 1.48 -19.41 -13.79
C GLY A 85 0.36 -20.06 -12.96
N GLY A 86 0.61 -20.38 -11.68
CA GLY A 86 -0.43 -20.75 -10.73
C GLY A 86 -1.43 -19.62 -10.52
N ARG A 87 -2.70 -19.95 -10.32
CA ARG A 87 -3.82 -19.01 -10.15
C ARG A 87 -4.63 -19.43 -8.93
#